data_AF-A0A9E6WI21-F1
#
_entry.id   AF-A0A9E6WI21-F1
#
_cell.length_a   1.000
_cell.length_b   1.000
_cell.length_c   1.000
_cell.angle_alpha   90.00
_cell.angle_beta   90.00
_cell.angle_gamma   90.00
#
_symmetry.space_group_name_H-M   'P 1'
#
loop_
_entity.id
_entity.type
_entity.pdbx_description
1 polymer ?
#
loop_
_entity_poly.entity_id
_entity_poly.type
_entity_poly.pdbx_seq_one_letter_code
_entity_poly.pdbx_strand_id
1 'polypeptide(L)'
;MRYMLTYDLMETMRNTNQWLGATAQAMGSYPIFSTFPNPAMQWMAAWGEVTERTFARMVVKPDWGIRTFTCEDGKDHLVNIETVVEKPFGDLIHFHIPGRRKAPRRVLLVAPMSGHYATLLRSTVKSLLVNCEVYVTDWHNARDIPVSAGKFDVEDYTLYLVEFMKHLGPDTHVIAVCQPAPLTLAATAYLAEQDPRAQPRTLTLIGGPIDPDAAPTEVTDFGRRVTMGQLEEMMIQRVGFKYKGVGRMVYPGLLQLASFMSMNADRHGQAFLDQIGRVMKDEASDLDAHNRFYDEYLAVMDMPSEF
;
A
#
# COMPACT_ATOMS: atom_id res chain seq x y z
N MET A 1 13.48 7.44 -23.71
CA MET A 1 12.97 8.78 -23.35
C MET A 1 11.45 8.89 -23.39
N ARG A 2 10.73 8.33 -24.38
CA ARG A 2 9.26 8.42 -24.48
C ARG A 2 8.51 8.02 -23.20
N TYR A 3 8.83 6.86 -22.62
CA TYR A 3 8.22 6.35 -21.37
C TYR A 3 8.62 7.08 -20.08
N MET A 4 9.64 7.94 -20.14
CA MET A 4 10.08 8.74 -18.99
C MET A 4 9.32 10.07 -18.95
N LEU A 5 9.09 10.67 -20.12
CA LEU A 5 8.29 11.90 -20.25
C LEU A 5 6.83 11.69 -19.83
N THR A 6 6.26 10.53 -20.12
CA THR A 6 4.91 10.14 -19.66
C THR A 6 4.83 9.97 -18.15
N TYR A 7 5.85 9.37 -17.53
CA TYR A 7 5.95 9.27 -16.07
C TYR A 7 6.02 10.65 -15.41
N ASP A 8 6.94 11.51 -15.88
CA ASP A 8 7.09 12.86 -15.37
C ASP A 8 5.84 13.72 -15.63
N LEU A 9 5.11 13.48 -16.73
CA LEU A 9 3.82 14.13 -16.99
C LEU A 9 2.76 13.74 -15.95
N MET A 10 2.64 12.46 -15.59
CA MET A 10 1.72 12.01 -14.53
C MET A 10 2.04 12.66 -13.19
N GLU A 11 3.33 12.68 -12.82
CA GLU A 11 3.78 13.36 -11.60
C GLU A 11 3.55 14.87 -11.66
N THR A 12 3.75 15.49 -12.81
CA THR A 12 3.47 16.92 -13.03
C THR A 12 1.99 17.22 -12.86
N MET A 13 1.10 16.42 -13.46
CA MET A 13 -0.34 16.56 -13.31
C MET A 13 -0.76 16.41 -11.85
N ARG A 14 -0.28 15.37 -11.16
CA ARG A 14 -0.53 15.16 -9.72
C ARG A 14 -0.09 16.37 -8.90
N ASN A 15 1.15 16.81 -9.08
CA ASN A 15 1.73 17.94 -8.33
C ASN A 15 0.99 19.26 -8.61
N THR A 16 0.58 19.48 -9.86
CA THR A 16 -0.18 20.66 -10.27
C THR A 16 -1.55 20.69 -9.59
N ASN A 17 -2.26 19.56 -9.56
CA ASN A 17 -3.57 19.51 -8.89
C ASN A 17 -3.46 19.67 -7.37
N GLN A 18 -2.42 19.09 -6.75
CA GLN A 18 -2.13 19.36 -5.32
C GLN A 18 -1.93 20.87 -5.08
N TRP A 19 -1.12 21.52 -5.92
CA TRP A 19 -0.86 22.96 -5.82
C TRP A 19 -2.13 23.81 -6.03
N LEU A 20 -2.98 23.45 -6.99
CA LEU A 20 -4.27 24.11 -7.21
C LEU A 20 -5.20 23.97 -5.98
N GLY A 21 -5.27 22.78 -5.39
CA GLY A 21 -6.03 22.54 -4.16
C GLY A 21 -5.55 23.43 -3.00
N ALA A 22 -4.24 23.41 -2.73
CA ALA A 22 -3.63 24.23 -1.69
C ALA A 22 -3.88 25.74 -1.91
N THR A 23 -3.79 26.19 -3.16
CA THR A 23 -4.03 27.60 -3.53
C THR A 23 -5.49 27.98 -3.30
N ALA A 24 -6.44 27.14 -3.71
CA ALA A 24 -7.86 27.39 -3.50
C ALA A 24 -8.24 27.40 -2.01
N GLN A 25 -7.66 26.49 -1.22
CA GLN A 25 -7.83 26.48 0.24
C GLN A 25 -7.36 27.79 0.85
N ALA A 26 -6.12 28.20 0.54
CA ALA A 26 -5.56 29.46 1.03
C ALA A 26 -6.40 30.67 0.63
N MET A 27 -6.85 30.74 -0.63
CA MET A 27 -7.71 31.81 -1.13
C MET A 27 -9.06 31.85 -0.43
N GLY A 28 -9.75 30.71 -0.30
CA GLY A 28 -11.06 30.65 0.35
C GLY A 28 -11.03 30.93 1.85
N SER A 29 -9.87 30.74 2.51
CA SER A 29 -9.70 30.91 3.95
C SER A 29 -9.16 32.28 4.40
N TYR A 30 -9.01 33.26 3.51
CA TYR A 30 -8.55 34.59 3.94
C TYR A 30 -9.54 35.25 4.91
N PRO A 31 -9.07 35.85 6.02
CA PRO A 31 -9.96 36.48 7.01
C PRO A 31 -10.86 37.58 6.47
N ILE A 32 -10.45 38.27 5.40
CA ILE A 32 -11.27 39.31 4.75
C ILE A 32 -12.59 38.74 4.20
N PHE A 33 -12.63 37.45 3.84
CA PHE A 33 -13.86 36.81 3.38
C PHE A 33 -14.80 36.43 4.52
N SER A 34 -14.34 36.49 5.77
CA SER A 34 -15.21 36.29 6.95
C SER A 34 -16.07 37.52 7.27
N THR A 35 -15.79 38.69 6.68
CA THR A 35 -16.59 39.90 6.92
C THR A 35 -18.01 39.79 6.36
N PHE A 36 -18.19 39.00 5.30
CA PHE A 36 -19.48 38.72 4.69
C PHE A 36 -19.57 37.23 4.34
N PRO A 37 -20.52 36.47 4.92
CA PRO A 37 -20.70 35.07 4.57
C PRO A 37 -20.91 34.88 3.07
N ASN A 38 -19.95 34.22 2.40
CA ASN A 38 -20.03 33.89 0.99
C ASN A 38 -19.89 32.37 0.80
N PRO A 39 -20.99 31.64 0.52
CA PRO A 39 -20.96 30.20 0.31
C PRO A 39 -19.97 29.75 -0.77
N ALA A 40 -19.70 30.59 -1.78
CA ALA A 40 -18.74 30.26 -2.83
C ALA A 40 -17.30 30.21 -2.31
N MET A 41 -16.93 31.05 -1.33
CA MET A 41 -15.59 31.04 -0.72
C MET A 41 -15.42 29.85 0.22
N GLN A 42 -16.46 29.51 0.98
CA GLN A 42 -16.48 28.30 1.82
C GLN A 42 -16.35 27.03 0.98
N TRP A 43 -17.10 26.96 -0.14
CA TRP A 43 -17.00 25.85 -1.07
C TRP A 43 -15.61 25.76 -1.73
N MET A 44 -15.02 26.90 -2.12
CA MET A 44 -13.66 26.95 -2.66
C MET A 44 -12.62 26.45 -1.65
N ALA A 45 -12.74 26.86 -0.37
CA ALA A 45 -11.85 26.41 0.69
C ALA A 45 -11.96 24.89 0.89
N ALA A 46 -13.19 24.38 0.99
CA ALA A 46 -13.47 22.96 1.17
C ALA A 46 -13.02 22.11 -0.04
N TRP A 47 -13.28 22.57 -1.27
CA TRP A 47 -12.76 21.94 -2.48
C TRP A 47 -11.23 21.91 -2.47
N GLY A 48 -10.59 23.01 -2.06
CA GLY A 48 -9.16 23.12 -1.94
C GLY A 48 -8.56 22.10 -0.99
N GLU A 49 -9.14 21.96 0.21
CA GLU A 49 -8.72 21.00 1.23
C GLU A 49 -8.83 19.55 0.74
N VAL A 50 -9.99 19.16 0.20
CA VAL A 50 -10.20 17.79 -0.28
C VAL A 50 -9.29 17.47 -1.47
N THR A 51 -9.12 18.43 -2.39
CA THR A 51 -8.23 18.29 -3.56
C THR A 51 -6.78 18.14 -3.13
N GLU A 52 -6.27 19.03 -2.29
CA GLU A 52 -4.88 19.00 -1.82
C GLU A 52 -4.58 17.66 -1.16
N ARG A 53 -5.41 17.26 -0.19
CA ARG A 53 -5.25 15.99 0.53
C ARG A 53 -5.24 14.80 -0.44
N THR A 54 -6.14 14.79 -1.41
CA THR A 54 -6.26 13.70 -2.40
C THR A 54 -4.94 13.49 -3.15
N PHE A 55 -4.35 14.55 -3.70
CA PHE A 55 -3.12 14.44 -4.48
C PHE A 55 -1.86 14.33 -3.62
N ALA A 56 -1.89 14.81 -2.37
CA ALA A 56 -0.81 14.64 -1.41
C ALA A 56 -0.67 13.18 -0.98
N ARG A 57 -1.79 12.46 -0.75
CA ARG A 57 -1.78 11.06 -0.31
C ARG A 57 -1.23 10.09 -1.35
N MET A 58 -1.36 10.40 -2.63
CA MET A 58 -0.89 9.53 -3.73
C MET A 58 0.61 9.21 -3.73
N VAL A 59 1.43 9.94 -2.97
CA VAL A 59 2.88 9.76 -2.95
C VAL A 59 3.45 9.51 -1.56
N VAL A 60 2.57 9.32 -0.57
CA VAL A 60 2.96 9.16 0.83
C VAL A 60 2.56 7.78 1.31
N LYS A 61 3.53 7.01 1.82
CA LYS A 61 3.27 5.79 2.56
C LYS A 61 2.51 6.13 3.86
N PRO A 62 1.33 5.52 4.11
CA PRO A 62 0.61 5.73 5.36
C PRO A 62 1.42 5.18 6.54
N ASP A 63 1.24 5.78 7.72
CA ASP A 63 1.74 5.19 8.95
C ASP A 63 0.84 4.02 9.37
N TRP A 64 1.40 3.03 10.07
CA TRP A 64 0.63 1.92 10.61
C TRP A 64 -0.46 2.38 11.60
N GLY A 65 -0.28 3.49 12.30
CA GLY A 65 -1.29 4.05 13.21
C GLY A 65 -1.66 3.11 14.36
N ILE A 66 -0.78 2.16 14.67
CA ILE A 66 -0.87 1.24 15.81
C ILE A 66 0.13 1.75 16.83
N ARG A 67 -0.29 2.70 17.67
CA ARG A 67 0.59 3.37 18.64
C ARG A 67 0.67 2.66 19.98
N THR A 68 -0.46 2.14 20.43
CA THR A 68 -0.58 1.46 21.72
C THR A 68 -1.39 0.18 21.58
N PHE A 69 -1.16 -0.73 22.53
CA PHE A 69 -1.92 -1.96 22.71
C PHE A 69 -2.15 -2.20 24.20
N THR A 70 -3.41 -2.41 24.59
CA THR A 70 -3.77 -2.70 25.98
C THR A 70 -3.45 -4.16 26.31
N CYS A 71 -2.51 -4.38 27.23
CA CYS A 71 -2.06 -5.73 27.61
C CYS A 71 -2.95 -6.37 28.69
N GLU A 72 -2.68 -7.63 29.02
CA GLU A 72 -3.41 -8.40 30.06
C GLU A 72 -3.35 -7.76 31.46
N ASP A 73 -2.38 -6.88 31.71
CA ASP A 73 -2.25 -6.12 32.95
C ASP A 73 -3.17 -4.89 33.03
N GLY A 74 -3.97 -4.66 31.98
CA GLY A 74 -4.91 -3.56 31.86
C GLY A 74 -4.28 -2.21 31.53
N LYS A 75 -2.98 -2.17 31.20
CA LYS A 75 -2.27 -0.94 30.82
C LYS A 75 -2.06 -0.85 29.32
N ASP A 76 -1.92 0.38 28.84
CA ASP A 76 -1.51 0.65 27.47
C ASP A 76 0.01 0.60 27.35
N HIS A 77 0.48 -0.29 26.48
CA HIS A 77 1.90 -0.41 26.12
C HIS A 77 2.11 0.20 24.75
N LEU A 78 3.28 0.83 24.55
CA LEU A 78 3.69 1.30 23.23
C LEU A 78 3.89 0.12 22.28
N VAL A 79 3.51 0.30 21.02
CA VAL A 79 3.79 -0.65 19.94
C VAL A 79 4.93 -0.07 19.12
N ASN A 80 6.08 -0.72 19.18
CA ASN A 80 7.27 -0.38 18.41
C ASN A 80 7.27 -1.20 17.12
N ILE A 81 7.58 -0.55 16.00
CA ILE A 81 7.74 -1.22 14.72
C ILE A 81 9.23 -1.31 14.45
N GLU A 82 9.76 -2.52 14.49
CA GLU A 82 11.20 -2.79 14.39
C GLU A 82 11.49 -3.52 13.07
N THR A 83 12.38 -2.99 12.24
CA THR A 83 12.90 -3.71 11.08
C THR A 83 13.88 -4.78 11.56
N VAL A 84 13.52 -6.05 11.37
CA VAL A 84 14.34 -7.20 11.82
C VAL A 84 15.16 -7.82 10.70
N VAL A 85 14.74 -7.64 9.45
CA VAL A 85 15.54 -7.93 8.25
C VAL A 85 15.31 -6.82 7.25
N GLU A 86 16.37 -6.13 6.85
CA GLU A 86 16.33 -5.06 5.85
C GLU A 86 16.74 -5.60 4.48
N LYS A 87 15.97 -5.30 3.44
CA LYS A 87 16.35 -5.61 2.04
C LYS A 87 15.93 -4.49 1.09
N PRO A 88 16.57 -4.37 -0.09
CA PRO A 88 16.31 -3.26 -1.01
C PRO A 88 14.84 -3.08 -1.40
N PHE A 89 14.11 -4.17 -1.67
CA PHE A 89 12.73 -4.14 -2.17
C PHE A 89 11.65 -4.31 -1.10
N GLY A 90 12.03 -4.63 0.13
CA GLY A 90 11.08 -4.75 1.23
C GLY A 90 11.70 -5.36 2.47
N ASP A 91 11.17 -4.95 3.60
CA ASP A 91 11.66 -5.32 4.91
C ASP A 91 10.80 -6.39 5.56
N LEU A 92 11.37 -7.09 6.53
CA LEU A 92 10.61 -7.81 7.54
C LEU A 92 10.52 -6.93 8.78
N ILE A 93 9.31 -6.50 9.13
CA ILE A 93 9.05 -5.68 10.33
C ILE A 93 8.37 -6.51 11.43
N HIS A 94 8.66 -6.19 12.69
CA HIS A 94 8.06 -6.77 13.89
C HIS A 94 7.30 -5.71 14.68
N PHE A 95 6.05 -5.99 15.03
CA PHE A 95 5.26 -5.19 15.96
C PHE A 95 5.57 -5.62 17.40
N HIS A 96 6.62 -5.04 17.97
CA HIS A 96 7.10 -5.34 19.30
C HIS A 96 6.36 -4.52 20.36
N ILE A 97 5.88 -5.19 21.41
CA ILE A 97 5.18 -4.57 22.54
C ILE A 97 6.00 -4.79 23.81
N PRO A 98 6.80 -3.80 24.27
CA PRO A 98 7.69 -3.96 25.41
C PRO A 98 6.91 -4.29 26.69
N GLY A 99 7.41 -5.27 27.45
CA GLY A 99 6.81 -5.66 28.74
C GLY A 99 5.56 -6.54 28.62
N ARG A 100 5.09 -6.83 27.40
CA ARG A 100 4.03 -7.82 27.18
C ARG A 100 4.55 -9.22 27.48
N ARG A 101 3.70 -10.07 28.07
CA ARG A 101 3.93 -11.51 28.13
C ARG A 101 4.10 -12.06 26.71
N LYS A 102 5.16 -12.82 26.47
CA LYS A 102 5.45 -13.44 25.17
C LYS A 102 4.21 -14.12 24.60
N ALA A 103 3.77 -13.71 23.42
CA ALA A 103 2.62 -14.31 22.79
C ALA A 103 2.91 -15.79 22.42
N PRO A 104 1.92 -16.69 22.49
CA PRO A 104 2.12 -18.12 22.29
C PRO A 104 2.46 -18.50 20.84
N ARG A 105 2.17 -17.62 19.88
CA ARG A 105 2.32 -17.88 18.44
C ARG A 105 3.08 -16.76 17.77
N ARG A 106 3.97 -17.12 16.86
CA ARG A 106 4.63 -16.20 15.94
C ARG A 106 3.92 -16.27 14.59
N VAL A 107 3.56 -15.12 14.02
CA VAL A 107 2.89 -15.03 12.73
C VAL A 107 3.72 -14.17 11.77
N LEU A 108 4.00 -14.70 10.59
CA LEU A 108 4.42 -13.93 9.42
C LEU A 108 3.19 -13.63 8.57
N LEU A 109 2.81 -12.36 8.48
CA LEU A 109 1.76 -11.87 7.60
C LEU A 109 2.39 -11.31 6.32
N VAL A 110 2.23 -12.04 5.23
CA VAL A 110 2.74 -11.65 3.91
C VAL A 110 1.75 -10.71 3.25
N ALA A 111 2.14 -9.44 3.16
CA ALA A 111 1.36 -8.38 2.53
C ALA A 111 1.48 -8.45 1.00
N PRO A 112 0.41 -8.12 0.25
CA PRO A 112 0.49 -8.03 -1.20
C PRO A 112 1.38 -6.86 -1.63
N MET A 113 2.04 -7.01 -2.78
CA MET A 113 2.74 -5.94 -3.50
C MET A 113 1.87 -5.50 -4.69
N SER A 114 0.58 -5.25 -4.45
CA SER A 114 -0.42 -4.99 -5.50
C SER A 114 -0.69 -3.49 -5.69
N GLY A 115 0.38 -2.68 -5.78
CA GLY A 115 0.27 -1.23 -5.97
C GLY A 115 -0.03 -0.40 -4.72
N HIS A 116 -0.15 -1.03 -3.55
CA HIS A 116 -0.41 -0.38 -2.26
C HIS A 116 0.55 -0.87 -1.17
N TYR A 117 0.66 -0.09 -0.10
CA TYR A 117 1.51 -0.40 1.04
C TYR A 117 0.91 -1.48 1.96
N ALA A 118 1.77 -2.15 2.73
CA ALA A 118 1.37 -3.21 3.67
C ALA A 118 0.38 -2.72 4.75
N THR A 119 0.29 -1.42 4.97
CA THR A 119 -0.66 -0.75 5.88
C THR A 119 -2.13 -1.03 5.55
N LEU A 120 -2.46 -1.52 4.35
CA LEU A 120 -3.79 -2.06 4.06
C LEU A 120 -4.20 -3.18 5.02
N LEU A 121 -3.23 -3.93 5.53
CA LEU A 121 -3.46 -5.01 6.49
C LEU A 121 -3.48 -4.53 7.96
N ARG A 122 -3.52 -3.21 8.22
CA ARG A 122 -3.55 -2.62 9.57
C ARG A 122 -4.59 -3.25 10.49
N SER A 123 -5.81 -3.48 9.99
CA SER A 123 -6.88 -4.12 10.77
C SER A 123 -6.54 -5.58 11.11
N THR A 124 -5.95 -6.32 10.16
CA THR A 124 -5.46 -7.68 10.36
C THR A 124 -4.34 -7.73 11.40
N VAL A 125 -3.37 -6.82 11.32
CA VAL A 125 -2.29 -6.71 12.33
C VAL A 125 -2.88 -6.44 13.71
N LYS A 126 -3.80 -5.47 13.85
CA LYS A 126 -4.48 -5.18 15.14
C LYS A 126 -5.16 -6.41 15.73
N SER A 127 -5.85 -7.18 14.89
CA SER A 127 -6.53 -8.42 15.32
C SER A 127 -5.55 -9.52 15.74
N LEU A 128 -4.44 -9.69 14.99
CA LEU A 128 -3.42 -10.69 15.29
C LEU A 128 -2.63 -10.34 16.56
N LEU A 129 -2.37 -9.06 16.79
CA LEU A 129 -1.65 -8.59 17.98
C LEU A 129 -2.31 -9.04 19.28
N VAL A 130 -3.60 -9.36 19.29
CA VAL A 130 -4.27 -9.89 20.49
C VAL A 130 -3.61 -11.16 21.02
N ASN A 131 -3.19 -12.08 20.14
CA ASN A 131 -2.74 -13.43 20.54
C ASN A 131 -1.41 -13.88 19.91
N CYS A 132 -0.76 -13.02 19.12
CA CYS A 132 0.41 -13.38 18.33
C CYS A 132 1.53 -12.33 18.45
N GLU A 133 2.78 -12.79 18.29
CA GLU A 133 3.89 -11.96 17.82
C GLU A 133 3.72 -11.78 16.31
N VAL A 134 3.62 -10.55 15.84
CA VAL A 134 3.26 -10.25 14.45
C VAL A 134 4.44 -9.68 13.69
N TYR A 135 4.82 -10.37 12.63
CA TYR A 135 5.80 -9.95 11.65
C TYR A 135 5.10 -9.71 10.32
N VAL A 136 5.49 -8.68 9.58
CA VAL A 136 4.88 -8.30 8.30
C VAL A 136 5.96 -8.07 7.25
N THR A 137 5.71 -8.51 6.02
CA THR A 137 6.52 -8.07 4.87
C THR A 137 6.11 -6.65 4.47
N ASP A 138 7.03 -5.71 4.50
CA ASP A 138 6.75 -4.30 4.23
C ASP A 138 7.52 -3.83 2.99
N TRP A 139 6.81 -3.74 1.87
CA TRP A 139 7.41 -3.50 0.54
C TRP A 139 7.78 -2.04 0.32
N HIS A 140 8.89 -1.83 -0.38
CA HIS A 140 9.38 -0.51 -0.77
C HIS A 140 8.83 -0.10 -2.12
N ASN A 141 8.60 1.21 -2.30
CA ASN A 141 8.15 1.76 -3.57
C ASN A 141 9.31 1.70 -4.58
N ALA A 142 9.10 1.01 -5.71
CA ALA A 142 10.18 0.76 -6.67
C ALA A 142 10.83 2.03 -7.23
N ARG A 143 10.08 3.15 -7.30
CA ARG A 143 10.63 4.44 -7.76
C ARG A 143 11.70 4.99 -6.83
N ASP A 144 11.69 4.62 -5.56
CA ASP A 144 12.65 5.07 -4.56
C ASP A 144 13.87 4.14 -4.44
N ILE A 145 13.92 3.08 -5.23
CA ILE A 145 15.00 2.08 -5.25
C ILE A 145 15.93 2.32 -6.46
N PRO A 146 17.21 2.66 -6.25
CA PRO A 146 18.18 2.85 -7.33
C PRO A 146 18.24 1.66 -8.30
N VAL A 147 18.50 1.93 -9.58
CA VAL A 147 18.69 0.87 -10.60
C VAL A 147 19.86 -0.07 -10.24
N SER A 148 20.87 0.45 -9.53
CA SER A 148 22.01 -0.34 -9.05
C SER A 148 21.65 -1.42 -8.02
N ALA A 149 20.46 -1.37 -7.42
CA ALA A 149 19.99 -2.40 -6.49
C ALA A 149 19.49 -3.69 -7.18
N GLY A 150 19.52 -3.73 -8.52
CA GLY A 150 19.13 -4.90 -9.32
C GLY A 150 17.64 -4.92 -9.68
N LYS A 151 17.20 -6.04 -10.22
CA LYS A 151 15.79 -6.33 -10.51
C LYS A 151 15.10 -6.92 -9.28
N PHE A 152 13.79 -7.05 -9.36
CA PHE A 152 12.99 -7.78 -8.39
C PHE A 152 11.76 -8.35 -9.09
N ASP A 153 11.75 -9.66 -9.28
CA ASP A 153 10.67 -10.43 -9.94
C ASP A 153 9.97 -11.39 -8.97
N VAL A 154 9.12 -12.27 -9.51
CA VAL A 154 8.35 -13.23 -8.71
C VAL A 154 9.26 -14.26 -8.02
N GLU A 155 10.40 -14.60 -8.62
CA GLU A 155 11.42 -15.46 -8.03
C GLU A 155 12.11 -14.76 -6.86
N ASP A 156 12.53 -13.50 -7.03
CA ASP A 156 13.16 -12.70 -5.98
C ASP A 156 12.21 -12.53 -4.77
N TYR A 157 10.93 -12.25 -5.02
CA TYR A 157 9.90 -12.19 -3.99
C TYR A 157 9.79 -13.51 -3.22
N THR A 158 9.74 -14.63 -3.95
CA THR A 158 9.66 -15.97 -3.37
C THR A 158 10.87 -16.26 -2.48
N LEU A 159 12.08 -15.90 -2.93
CA LEU A 159 13.31 -16.07 -2.16
C LEU A 159 13.36 -15.17 -0.92
N TYR A 160 12.83 -13.94 -0.98
CA TYR A 160 12.70 -13.09 0.21
C TYR A 160 11.82 -13.78 1.26
N LEU A 161 10.70 -14.38 0.87
CA LEU A 161 9.84 -15.13 1.80
C LEU A 161 10.57 -16.34 2.40
N VAL A 162 11.35 -17.07 1.60
CA VAL A 162 12.17 -18.19 2.09
C VAL A 162 13.15 -17.70 3.17
N GLU A 163 13.84 -16.59 2.92
CA GLU A 163 14.77 -16.01 3.89
C GLU A 163 14.07 -15.52 5.15
N PHE A 164 12.93 -14.84 5.03
CA PHE A 164 12.15 -14.38 6.18
C PHE A 164 11.63 -15.55 7.01
N MET A 165 11.12 -16.61 6.37
CA MET A 165 10.70 -17.84 7.07
C MET A 165 11.88 -18.51 7.78
N LYS A 166 13.06 -18.60 7.15
CA LYS A 166 14.28 -19.13 7.79
C LYS A 166 14.71 -18.29 8.99
N HIS A 167 14.68 -16.96 8.87
CA HIS A 167 15.01 -16.04 9.96
C HIS A 167 14.07 -16.22 11.15
N LEU A 168 12.77 -16.35 10.90
CA LEU A 168 11.76 -16.56 11.94
C LEU A 168 11.76 -18.00 12.48
N GLY A 169 12.25 -18.98 11.73
CA GLY A 169 12.38 -20.37 12.15
C GLY A 169 11.07 -21.16 12.18
N PRO A 170 11.13 -22.46 12.51
CA PRO A 170 10.07 -23.42 12.22
C PRO A 170 8.82 -23.33 13.09
N ASP A 171 8.85 -22.55 14.18
CA ASP A 171 7.69 -22.31 15.06
C ASP A 171 6.76 -21.19 14.54
N THR A 172 6.97 -20.74 13.30
CA THR A 172 6.23 -19.63 12.67
C THR A 172 4.98 -20.12 11.95
N HIS A 173 3.88 -19.40 12.07
CA HIS A 173 2.68 -19.55 11.26
C HIS A 173 2.69 -18.50 10.14
N VAL A 174 2.47 -18.90 8.89
CA VAL A 174 2.50 -17.99 7.75
C VAL A 174 1.08 -17.74 7.26
N ILE A 175 0.74 -16.46 7.05
CA ILE A 175 -0.54 -16.02 6.47
C ILE A 175 -0.21 -15.17 5.24
N ALA A 176 -0.70 -15.57 4.07
CA ALA A 176 -0.59 -14.79 2.83
C ALA A 176 -1.98 -14.36 2.36
N VAL A 177 -2.12 -13.09 1.97
CA VAL A 177 -3.42 -12.49 1.65
C VAL A 177 -3.43 -11.95 0.22
N CYS A 178 -4.32 -12.48 -0.61
CA CYS A 178 -4.53 -12.10 -2.01
C CYS A 178 -3.35 -12.48 -2.92
N GLN A 179 -2.75 -11.52 -3.61
CA GLN A 179 -1.69 -11.67 -4.61
C GLN A 179 -0.48 -12.56 -4.21
N PRO A 180 0.05 -12.53 -2.97
CA PRO A 180 1.23 -13.31 -2.59
C PRO A 180 0.93 -14.78 -2.26
N ALA A 181 -0.32 -15.23 -2.28
CA ALA A 181 -0.68 -16.60 -1.93
C ALA A 181 0.07 -17.67 -2.76
N PRO A 182 0.08 -17.63 -4.11
CA PRO A 182 0.85 -18.60 -4.91
C PRO A 182 2.36 -18.50 -4.65
N LEU A 183 2.90 -17.29 -4.49
CA LEU A 183 4.33 -17.08 -4.22
C LEU A 183 4.75 -17.63 -2.84
N THR A 184 3.89 -17.48 -1.83
CA THR A 184 4.12 -18.01 -0.49
C THR A 184 4.01 -19.54 -0.46
N LEU A 185 3.09 -20.10 -1.25
CA LEU A 185 2.99 -21.55 -1.45
C LEU A 185 4.28 -22.09 -2.09
N ALA A 186 4.75 -21.45 -3.16
CA ALA A 186 6.02 -21.80 -3.80
C ALA A 186 7.21 -21.67 -2.85
N ALA A 187 7.30 -20.58 -2.08
CA ALA A 187 8.36 -20.36 -1.09
C ALA A 187 8.37 -21.46 -0.01
N THR A 188 7.19 -21.86 0.48
CA THR A 188 7.08 -22.93 1.48
C THR A 188 7.52 -24.28 0.90
N ALA A 189 7.11 -24.60 -0.32
CA ALA A 189 7.51 -25.83 -1.01
C ALA A 189 9.03 -25.87 -1.28
N TYR A 190 9.59 -24.75 -1.75
CA TYR A 190 11.03 -24.61 -1.95
C TYR A 190 11.81 -24.77 -0.65
N LEU A 191 11.34 -24.14 0.43
CA LEU A 191 11.94 -24.28 1.76
C LEU A 191 11.87 -25.72 2.28
N ALA A 192 10.77 -26.43 2.01
CA ALA A 192 10.60 -27.82 2.39
C ALA A 192 11.61 -28.76 1.72
N GLU A 193 11.99 -28.47 0.47
CA GLU A 193 13.02 -29.22 -0.25
C GLU A 193 14.44 -28.88 0.24
N GLN A 194 14.75 -27.59 0.37
CA GLN A 194 16.13 -27.13 0.63
C GLN A 194 16.53 -27.21 2.11
N ASP A 195 15.63 -26.93 3.03
CA ASP A 195 15.85 -27.06 4.48
C ASP A 195 14.55 -27.46 5.20
N PRO A 196 14.20 -28.75 5.18
CA PRO A 196 12.95 -29.25 5.74
C PRO A 196 12.70 -28.86 7.21
N ARG A 197 13.77 -28.57 7.98
CA ARG A 197 13.70 -28.21 9.40
C ARG A 197 13.32 -26.75 9.63
N ALA A 198 13.40 -25.90 8.61
CA ALA A 198 13.08 -24.48 8.70
C ALA A 198 11.64 -24.15 8.24
N GLN A 199 10.86 -25.15 7.83
CA GLN A 199 9.47 -24.96 7.39
C GLN A 199 8.58 -24.34 8.47
N PRO A 200 7.62 -23.48 8.10
CA PRO A 200 6.64 -22.95 9.05
C PRO A 200 5.72 -24.05 9.58
N ARG A 201 5.16 -23.84 10.78
CA ARG A 201 4.16 -24.75 11.39
C ARG A 201 2.90 -24.88 10.57
N THR A 202 2.45 -23.78 9.97
CA THR A 202 1.25 -23.75 9.14
C THR A 202 1.41 -22.73 8.02
N LEU A 203 0.72 -22.98 6.92
CA LEU A 203 0.50 -22.03 5.83
C LEU A 203 -1.00 -21.75 5.70
N THR A 204 -1.40 -20.48 5.73
CA THR A 204 -2.77 -20.03 5.52
C THR A 204 -2.80 -19.08 4.33
N LEU A 205 -3.61 -19.43 3.32
CA LEU A 205 -3.75 -18.66 2.08
C LEU A 205 -5.17 -18.09 2.02
N ILE A 206 -5.29 -16.76 1.96
CA ILE A 206 -6.59 -16.08 2.03
C ILE A 206 -6.83 -15.32 0.73
N GLY A 207 -7.85 -15.72 -0.03
CA GLY A 207 -8.35 -14.95 -1.18
C GLY A 207 -7.35 -14.76 -2.32
N GLY A 208 -6.35 -15.65 -2.45
CA GLY A 208 -5.36 -15.59 -3.51
C GLY A 208 -5.56 -16.67 -4.57
N PRO A 209 -5.34 -16.37 -5.86
CA PRO A 209 -5.54 -17.33 -6.95
C PRO A 209 -4.39 -18.35 -6.98
N ILE A 210 -4.67 -19.60 -6.62
CA ILE A 210 -3.71 -20.71 -6.75
C ILE A 210 -3.84 -21.37 -8.11
N ASP A 211 -5.07 -21.78 -8.43
CA ASP A 211 -5.46 -22.22 -9.76
C ASP A 211 -6.42 -21.17 -10.33
N PRO A 212 -5.96 -20.30 -11.26
CA PRO A 212 -6.80 -19.28 -11.86
C PRO A 212 -7.88 -19.86 -12.79
N ASP A 213 -7.79 -21.13 -13.18
CA ASP A 213 -8.79 -21.78 -14.03
C ASP A 213 -9.89 -22.49 -13.22
N ALA A 214 -9.67 -22.74 -11.91
CA ALA A 214 -10.63 -23.44 -11.06
C ALA A 214 -11.97 -22.70 -10.86
N ALA A 215 -11.95 -21.36 -10.84
CA ALA A 215 -13.13 -20.53 -10.68
C ALA A 215 -12.97 -19.23 -11.50
N PRO A 216 -13.38 -19.23 -12.78
CA PRO A 216 -13.25 -18.06 -13.63
C PRO A 216 -13.95 -16.82 -13.04
N THR A 217 -13.29 -15.69 -13.15
CA THR A 217 -13.77 -14.35 -12.78
C THR A 217 -13.51 -13.37 -13.92
N GLU A 218 -14.05 -12.15 -13.83
CA GLU A 218 -13.75 -11.08 -14.79
C GLU A 218 -12.24 -10.81 -14.92
N VAL A 219 -11.50 -10.96 -13.81
CA VAL A 219 -10.04 -10.79 -13.77
C VAL A 219 -9.34 -11.88 -14.58
N THR A 220 -9.76 -13.14 -14.45
CA THR A 220 -9.16 -14.23 -15.24
C THR A 220 -9.53 -14.11 -16.72
N ASP A 221 -10.74 -13.66 -17.03
CA ASP A 221 -11.16 -13.43 -18.43
C ASP A 221 -10.45 -12.25 -19.07
N PHE A 222 -10.14 -11.21 -18.30
CA PHE A 222 -9.23 -10.15 -18.74
C PHE A 222 -7.83 -10.72 -19.04
N GLY A 223 -7.27 -11.50 -18.12
CA GLY A 223 -5.95 -12.13 -18.29
C GLY A 223 -5.86 -13.05 -19.52
N ARG A 224 -6.96 -13.70 -19.92
CA ARG A 224 -7.01 -14.52 -21.15
C ARG A 224 -7.13 -13.70 -22.45
N ARG A 225 -7.63 -12.47 -22.37
CA ARG A 225 -7.88 -11.61 -23.55
C ARG A 225 -6.73 -10.68 -23.88
N VAL A 226 -5.91 -10.33 -22.88
CA VAL A 226 -4.80 -9.39 -23.04
C VAL A 226 -3.47 -10.15 -23.06
N THR A 227 -2.58 -9.79 -23.97
CA THR A 227 -1.26 -10.40 -24.06
C THR A 227 -0.24 -9.68 -23.18
N MET A 228 0.83 -10.36 -22.78
CA MET A 228 1.89 -9.73 -21.98
C MET A 228 2.52 -8.54 -22.71
N GLY A 229 2.79 -8.66 -24.01
CA GLY A 229 3.35 -7.56 -24.81
C GLY A 229 2.46 -6.31 -24.86
N GLN A 230 1.13 -6.49 -24.86
CA GLN A 230 0.19 -5.37 -24.75
C GLN A 230 0.28 -4.69 -23.39
N LEU A 231 0.38 -5.45 -22.30
CA LEU A 231 0.57 -4.90 -20.96
C LEU A 231 1.91 -4.19 -20.82
N GLU A 232 2.99 -4.78 -21.32
CA GLU A 232 4.33 -4.19 -21.32
C GLU A 232 4.36 -2.82 -22.02
N GLU A 233 3.70 -2.70 -23.18
CA GLU A 233 3.69 -1.45 -23.94
C GLU A 233 2.82 -0.36 -23.29
N MET A 234 1.69 -0.74 -22.68
CA MET A 234 0.69 0.20 -22.15
C MET A 234 0.92 0.57 -20.68
N MET A 235 1.35 -0.39 -19.86
CA MET A 235 1.35 -0.27 -18.39
C MET A 235 2.71 0.08 -17.82
N ILE A 236 3.80 -0.27 -18.51
CA ILE A 236 5.15 -0.06 -18.00
C ILE A 236 5.70 1.31 -18.40
N GLN A 237 6.25 2.02 -17.43
CA GLN A 237 6.87 3.33 -17.61
C GLN A 237 8.29 3.34 -17.03
N ARG A 238 9.05 4.39 -17.33
CA ARG A 238 10.37 4.62 -16.71
C ARG A 238 10.24 5.67 -15.62
N VAL A 239 10.72 5.36 -14.43
CA VAL A 239 10.78 6.32 -13.32
C VAL A 239 11.51 7.58 -13.77
N GLY A 240 10.87 8.73 -13.52
CA GLY A 240 11.33 10.05 -13.89
C GLY A 240 12.49 10.58 -13.04
N PHE A 241 12.92 11.81 -13.32
CA PHE A 241 14.16 12.37 -12.77
C PHE A 241 14.13 12.65 -11.26
N LYS A 242 12.94 12.79 -10.68
CA LYS A 242 12.74 13.20 -9.28
C LYS A 242 13.19 12.13 -8.27
N TYR A 243 13.09 10.85 -8.62
CA TYR A 243 13.23 9.75 -7.65
C TYR A 243 14.56 9.01 -7.80
N LYS A 244 14.99 8.32 -6.73
CA LYS A 244 16.28 7.57 -6.70
C LYS A 244 16.34 6.46 -7.74
N GLY A 245 15.20 5.88 -8.09
CA GLY A 245 15.04 4.85 -9.11
C GLY A 245 14.97 5.36 -10.54
N VAL A 246 15.35 6.62 -10.82
CA VAL A 246 15.36 7.19 -12.18
C VAL A 246 15.86 6.19 -13.23
N GLY A 247 15.04 5.99 -14.27
CA GLY A 247 15.32 5.05 -15.36
C GLY A 247 14.89 3.60 -15.11
N ARG A 248 14.52 3.21 -13.88
CA ARG A 248 13.92 1.90 -13.57
C ARG A 248 12.60 1.75 -14.32
N MET A 249 12.37 0.57 -14.87
CA MET A 249 11.09 0.19 -15.48
C MET A 249 10.14 -0.24 -14.36
N VAL A 250 8.94 0.35 -14.35
CA VAL A 250 7.93 0.10 -13.31
C VAL A 250 6.52 0.07 -13.90
N TYR A 251 5.61 -0.62 -13.23
CA TYR A 251 4.17 -0.37 -13.36
C TYR A 251 3.77 0.72 -12.36
N PRO A 252 3.50 1.97 -12.79
CA PRO A 252 3.33 3.09 -11.86
C PRO A 252 2.10 2.97 -10.99
N GLY A 253 2.25 3.28 -9.70
CA GLY A 253 1.13 3.30 -8.75
C GLY A 253 0.03 4.28 -9.15
N LEU A 254 0.38 5.44 -9.73
CA LEU A 254 -0.60 6.41 -10.24
C LEU A 254 -1.44 5.84 -11.40
N LEU A 255 -0.84 5.02 -12.26
CA LEU A 255 -1.54 4.37 -13.36
C LEU A 255 -2.45 3.25 -12.85
N GLN A 256 -1.97 2.49 -11.85
CA GLN A 256 -2.78 1.51 -11.12
C GLN A 256 -3.99 2.18 -10.46
N LEU A 257 -3.78 3.29 -9.73
CA LEU A 257 -4.83 4.05 -9.08
C LEU A 257 -5.85 4.58 -10.07
N ALA A 258 -5.41 5.14 -11.20
CA ALA A 258 -6.31 5.62 -12.24
C ALA A 258 -7.21 4.50 -12.78
N SER A 259 -6.64 3.30 -12.98
CA SER A 259 -7.39 2.11 -13.39
C SER A 259 -8.44 1.72 -12.34
N PHE A 260 -8.05 1.62 -11.06
CA PHE A 260 -8.99 1.28 -9.98
C PHE A 260 -10.11 2.30 -9.81
N MET A 261 -9.78 3.59 -9.88
CA MET A 261 -10.77 4.67 -9.82
C MET A 261 -11.74 4.62 -10.99
N SER A 262 -11.26 4.30 -12.21
CA SER A 262 -12.10 4.22 -13.40
C SER A 262 -13.15 3.10 -13.35
N MET A 263 -12.85 1.99 -12.66
CA MET A 263 -13.80 0.87 -12.51
C MET A 263 -15.08 1.27 -11.77
N ASN A 264 -15.02 2.31 -10.93
CA ASN A 264 -16.16 2.82 -10.16
C ASN A 264 -16.19 4.36 -10.14
N ALA A 265 -15.96 4.99 -11.30
CA ALA A 265 -15.75 6.43 -11.41
C ALA A 265 -16.88 7.26 -10.79
N ASP A 266 -18.14 6.91 -11.04
CA ASP A 266 -19.31 7.62 -10.50
C ASP A 266 -19.33 7.60 -8.96
N ARG A 267 -19.03 6.44 -8.37
CA ARG A 267 -19.00 6.27 -6.92
C ARG A 267 -17.90 7.11 -6.28
N HIS A 268 -16.70 7.11 -6.87
CA HIS A 268 -15.60 7.90 -6.35
C HIS A 268 -15.81 9.42 -6.56
N GLY A 269 -16.40 9.81 -7.69
CA GLY A 269 -16.79 11.19 -7.95
C GLY A 269 -17.83 11.70 -6.96
N GLN A 270 -18.87 10.91 -6.68
CA GLN A 270 -19.87 11.25 -5.67
C GLN A 270 -19.24 11.37 -4.28
N ALA A 271 -18.41 10.40 -3.89
CA ALA A 271 -17.73 10.43 -2.59
C ALA A 271 -16.84 11.69 -2.43
N PHE A 272 -16.19 12.14 -3.49
CA PHE A 272 -15.41 13.38 -3.50
C PHE A 272 -16.29 14.62 -3.29
N LEU A 273 -17.41 14.72 -4.02
CA LEU A 273 -18.36 15.83 -3.88
C LEU A 273 -19.01 15.85 -2.49
N ASP A 274 -19.39 14.68 -1.97
CA ASP A 274 -19.96 14.55 -0.62
C ASP A 274 -18.96 15.00 0.44
N GLN A 275 -17.69 14.63 0.29
CA GLN A 275 -16.65 15.03 1.23
C GLN A 275 -16.41 16.55 1.24
N ILE A 276 -16.48 17.22 0.08
CA ILE A 276 -16.45 18.69 0.02
C ILE A 276 -17.62 19.28 0.82
N GLY A 277 -18.82 18.72 0.64
CA GLY A 277 -20.00 19.14 1.40
C GLY A 277 -19.84 18.94 2.92
N ARG A 278 -19.19 17.84 3.34
CA ARG A 278 -18.90 17.57 4.76
C ARG A 278 -17.86 18.52 5.33
N VAL A 279 -16.76 18.80 4.61
CA VAL A 279 -15.73 19.76 5.03
C VAL A 279 -16.35 21.15 5.18
N MET A 280 -17.17 21.58 4.22
CA MET A 280 -17.84 22.89 4.26
C MET A 280 -18.80 23.06 5.46
N LYS A 281 -19.31 21.96 6.02
CA LYS A 281 -20.18 21.92 7.21
C LYS A 281 -19.43 21.67 8.52
N ASP A 282 -18.09 21.59 8.48
CA ASP A 282 -17.25 21.17 9.61
C ASP A 282 -17.59 19.76 10.15
N GLU A 283 -18.11 18.87 9.28
CA GLU A 283 -18.47 17.47 9.60
C GLU A 283 -17.38 16.46 9.22
N ALA A 284 -16.29 16.93 8.61
CA ALA A 284 -15.13 16.14 8.27
C ALA A 284 -14.05 16.25 9.35
N SER A 285 -13.29 15.17 9.56
CA SER A 285 -12.12 15.20 10.44
C SER A 285 -11.05 14.27 9.93
N ASP A 286 -9.80 14.48 10.33
CA ASP A 286 -8.67 13.64 9.90
C ASP A 286 -8.88 12.14 10.17
N LEU A 287 -9.61 11.82 11.24
CA LEU A 287 -9.81 10.45 11.70
C LEU A 287 -11.19 9.91 11.34
N ASP A 288 -12.00 10.58 10.51
CA ASP A 288 -13.28 10.04 10.09
C ASP A 288 -13.13 8.87 9.10
N ALA A 289 -14.19 8.06 8.96
CA ALA A 289 -14.13 6.84 8.17
C ALA A 289 -13.80 7.08 6.68
N HIS A 290 -14.27 8.20 6.11
CA HIS A 290 -13.99 8.55 4.72
C HIS A 290 -12.51 8.87 4.54
N ASN A 291 -11.98 9.80 5.35
CA ASN A 291 -10.58 10.21 5.25
C ASN A 291 -9.63 9.05 5.53
N ARG A 292 -9.91 8.20 6.53
CA ARG A 292 -9.10 6.99 6.77
C ARG A 292 -9.11 6.02 5.60
N PHE A 293 -10.25 5.84 4.94
CA PHE A 293 -10.35 4.97 3.77
C PHE A 293 -9.56 5.54 2.60
N TYR A 294 -9.77 6.81 2.23
CA TYR A 294 -9.12 7.43 1.08
C TYR A 294 -7.64 7.72 1.30
N ASP A 295 -7.20 8.01 2.53
CA ASP A 295 -5.78 8.15 2.86
C ASP A 295 -5.01 6.84 2.57
N GLU A 296 -5.65 5.69 2.78
CA GLU A 296 -5.07 4.38 2.46
C GLU A 296 -5.26 4.02 0.98
N TYR A 297 -6.46 4.23 0.45
CA TYR A 297 -6.84 3.86 -0.92
C TYR A 297 -6.04 4.63 -1.98
N LEU A 298 -5.75 5.92 -1.72
CA LEU A 298 -4.97 6.75 -2.63
C LEU A 298 -3.47 6.49 -2.52
N ALA A 299 -2.99 5.93 -1.40
CA ALA A 299 -1.57 5.73 -1.16
C ALA A 299 -1.03 4.55 -1.93
N VAL A 300 -0.44 4.85 -3.08
CA VAL A 300 0.03 3.85 -4.04
C VAL A 300 1.55 3.82 -4.18
N MET A 301 2.05 2.68 -4.63
CA MET A 301 3.46 2.45 -4.90
C MET A 301 3.70 1.89 -6.29
N ASP A 302 4.85 2.21 -6.86
CA ASP A 302 5.27 1.66 -8.14
C ASP A 302 5.79 0.23 -7.92
N MET A 303 5.40 -0.68 -8.81
CA MET A 303 5.89 -2.06 -8.83
C MET A 303 7.02 -2.20 -9.86
N PRO A 304 8.08 -2.99 -9.61
CA PRO A 304 9.07 -3.32 -10.63
C PRO A 304 8.38 -3.94 -11.86
N SER A 305 8.86 -3.62 -13.06
CA SER A 305 8.27 -4.17 -14.30
C SER A 305 8.42 -5.68 -14.46
N GLU A 306 9.39 -6.25 -13.76
CA GLU A 306 9.75 -7.66 -13.80
C GLU A 306 8.83 -8.54 -12.94
N PHE A 307 8.00 -7.92 -12.10
CA PHE A 307 7.08 -8.55 -11.16
C PHE A 307 5.64 -8.48 -11.64
#